data_AF-A0A537LBG0-F1
#
_entry.id   AF-A0A537LBG0-F1
#
_cell.length_a   1.000
_cell.length_b   1.000
_cell.length_c   1.000
_cell.angle_alpha   90.00
_cell.angle_beta   90.00
_cell.angle_gamma   90.00
#
_symmetry.space_group_name_H-M   'P 1'
#
loop_
_entity.id
_entity.type
_entity.pdbx_description
1 polymer ?
#
loop_
_entity_poly.entity_id
_entity_poly.type
_entity_poly.pdbx_seq_one_letter_code
_entity_poly.pdbx_strand_id
1 'polypeptide(L)'
;MAVTVRSITDAGGFHAVEELQRAVWSMPDLEVVPLHQLRAAVSAGGVLLGAFDERGTLVGFCYGFIGLRDGDLLFYSHMAGVRPG
;
A
#
# COMPACT_ATOMS: atom_id res chain seq x y z
N MET A 1 7.75 -20.04 -2.40
CA MET A 1 7.78 -19.02 -1.32
C MET A 1 6.37 -18.84 -0.82
N ALA A 2 6.10 -19.13 0.45
CA ALA A 2 4.81 -18.82 1.04
C ALA A 2 4.73 -17.31 1.37
N VAL A 3 3.55 -16.71 1.20
CA VAL A 3 3.30 -15.32 1.57
C VAL A 3 2.11 -15.24 2.51
N THR A 4 2.22 -14.42 3.55
CA THR A 4 1.11 -14.09 4.46
C THR A 4 0.61 -12.69 4.14
N VAL A 5 -0.68 -12.55 3.85
CA VAL A 5 -1.31 -11.26 3.60
C VAL A 5 -1.97 -10.74 4.86
N ARG A 6 -1.68 -9.49 5.24
CA ARG A 6 -2.29 -8.83 6.40
C ARG A 6 -2.39 -7.32 6.19
N SER A 7 -3.30 -6.68 6.92
CA SER A 7 -3.40 -5.22 6.96
C SER A 7 -2.14 -4.58 7.52
N ILE A 8 -1.78 -3.42 6.95
CA ILE A 8 -0.74 -2.54 7.47
C ILE A 8 -1.42 -1.40 8.23
N THR A 9 -1.11 -1.28 9.53
CA THR A 9 -1.75 -0.31 10.42
C THR A 9 -0.76 0.46 11.29
N ASP A 10 0.54 0.16 11.17
CA ASP A 10 1.61 0.73 11.98
C ASP A 10 2.62 1.51 11.11
N ALA A 11 3.36 2.41 11.75
CA ALA A 11 4.32 3.29 11.08
C ALA A 11 5.41 2.54 10.33
N GLY A 12 5.91 1.42 10.89
CA GLY A 12 6.96 0.61 10.25
C GLY A 12 6.47 0.00 8.94
N GLY A 13 5.25 -0.54 8.93
CA GLY A 13 4.62 -1.06 7.72
C GLY A 13 4.37 0.02 6.67
N PHE A 14 3.93 1.23 7.05
CA PHE A 14 3.77 2.33 6.09
C PHE A 14 5.10 2.75 5.46
N HIS A 15 6.16 2.90 6.24
CA HIS A 15 7.50 3.17 5.70
C HIS A 15 7.99 2.07 4.77
N ALA A 16 7.73 0.79 5.11
CA ALA A 16 8.06 -0.31 4.21
C ALA A 16 7.32 -0.23 2.85
N VAL A 17 6.09 0.30 2.84
CA VAL A 17 5.34 0.56 1.60
C VAL A 17 5.96 1.71 0.81
N GLU A 18 6.40 2.80 1.43
CA GLU A 18 7.13 3.88 0.73
C GLU A 18 8.40 3.35 0.03
N GLU A 19 9.19 2.53 0.73
CA GLU A 19 10.39 1.91 0.14
C GLU A 19 10.03 0.96 -1.00
N LEU A 20 8.95 0.19 -0.86
CA LEU A 20 8.51 -0.71 -1.91
C LEU A 20 7.96 0.04 -3.13
N GLN A 21 7.30 1.19 -2.94
CA GLN A 21 6.88 2.04 -4.05
C GLN A 21 8.08 2.47 -4.91
N ARG A 22 9.16 2.91 -4.27
CA ARG A 22 10.42 3.26 -4.97
C ARG A 22 11.01 2.05 -5.69
N ALA A 23 11.08 0.90 -5.02
CA ALA A 23 11.66 -0.31 -5.60
C ALA A 23 10.87 -0.87 -6.80
N VAL A 24 9.54 -0.77 -6.78
CA VAL A 24 8.68 -1.31 -7.84
C VAL A 24 8.63 -0.39 -9.06
N TRP A 25 8.49 0.91 -8.84
CA TRP A 25 8.22 1.87 -9.92
C TRP A 25 9.35 2.86 -10.20
N SER A 26 10.48 2.77 -9.49
CA SER A 26 11.56 3.77 -9.54
C SER A 26 11.04 5.21 -9.27
N MET A 27 10.03 5.33 -8.40
CA MET A 27 9.37 6.60 -8.11
C MET A 27 10.37 7.59 -7.47
N PRO A 28 10.43 8.84 -7.96
CA PRO A 28 11.13 9.91 -7.25
C PRO A 28 10.40 10.25 -5.95
N ASP A 29 11.11 10.83 -4.98
CA ASP A 29 10.56 11.11 -3.64
C ASP A 29 9.27 11.94 -3.65
N LEU A 30 9.10 12.83 -4.63
CA LEU A 30 7.89 13.66 -4.75
C LEU A 30 6.64 12.85 -5.16
N GLU A 31 6.82 11.70 -5.81
CA GLU A 31 5.72 10.86 -6.30
C GLU A 31 5.40 9.69 -5.37
N VAL A 32 6.27 9.38 -4.41
CA VAL A 32 5.99 8.37 -3.39
C VAL A 32 4.82 8.85 -2.54
N VAL A 33 3.78 8.02 -2.45
CA VAL A 33 2.63 8.27 -1.58
C VAL A 33 3.11 8.15 -0.13
N PRO A 34 3.14 9.25 0.63
CA PRO A 34 3.81 9.29 1.91
C PRO A 34 2.95 8.66 3.02
N LEU A 35 3.60 8.21 4.09
CA LEU A 35 3.00 7.57 5.25
C LEU A 35 1.77 8.31 5.77
N HIS A 36 1.85 9.64 5.88
CA HIS A 36 0.74 10.42 6.43
C HIS A 36 -0.52 10.35 5.54
N GLN A 37 -0.35 10.25 4.22
CA GLN A 37 -1.45 10.07 3.27
C GLN A 37 -2.02 8.65 3.37
N LEU A 38 -1.15 7.63 3.33
CA LEU A 38 -1.56 6.22 3.46
C LEU A 38 -2.34 5.99 4.75
N ARG A 39 -1.82 6.51 5.87
CA ARG A 39 -2.45 6.44 7.18
C ARG A 39 -3.80 7.15 7.20
N ALA A 40 -3.89 8.36 6.62
CA ALA A 40 -5.15 9.10 6.57
C ALA A 40 -6.22 8.32 5.80
N ALA A 41 -5.87 7.75 4.64
CA ALA A 41 -6.79 6.94 3.85
C ALA A 41 -7.24 5.67 4.57
N VAL A 42 -6.33 4.91 5.18
CA VAL A 42 -6.68 3.73 5.99
C VAL A 42 -7.58 4.11 7.17
N SER A 43 -7.29 5.23 7.84
CA SER A 43 -8.12 5.72 8.95
C SER A 43 -9.52 6.16 8.51
N ALA A 44 -9.67 6.55 7.23
CA ALA A 44 -10.94 6.92 6.62
C ALA A 44 -11.72 5.71 6.04
N GLY A 45 -11.28 4.48 6.31
CA GLY A 45 -11.92 3.26 5.80
C GLY A 45 -11.32 2.71 4.50
N GLY A 46 -10.20 3.29 4.04
CA GLY A 46 -9.36 2.68 3.01
C GLY A 46 -8.65 1.42 3.49
N VAL A 47 -8.10 0.67 2.55
CA VAL A 47 -7.48 -0.63 2.78
C VAL A 47 -6.05 -0.59 2.26
N LEU A 48 -5.10 -0.97 3.12
CA LEU A 48 -3.71 -1.22 2.77
C LEU A 48 -3.34 -2.63 3.25
N LEU A 49 -3.14 -3.54 2.30
CA LEU A 49 -2.72 -4.93 2.56
C LEU A 49 -1.28 -5.11 2.12
N GLY A 50 -0.47 -5.74 2.97
CA GLY A 50 0.88 -6.17 2.64
C GLY A 50 0.98 -7.68 2.50
N ALA A 51 1.77 -8.14 1.53
CA ALA A 51 2.21 -9.53 1.39
C ALA A 51 3.61 -9.67 2.00
N PHE A 52 3.73 -10.55 2.99
CA PHE A 52 4.96 -10.76 3.75
C PHE A 52 5.52 -12.16 3.48
N ASP A 53 6.82 -12.26 3.23
CA ASP A 53 7.53 -13.54 3.13
C ASP A 53 7.71 -14.19 4.52
N GLU A 54 8.32 -15.38 4.54
CA GLU A 54 8.59 -16.16 5.76
C GLU A 54 9.52 -15.44 6.76
N ARG A 55 10.30 -14.45 6.31
CA ARG A 55 11.17 -13.61 7.15
C ARG A 55 10.44 -12.37 7.68
N GLY A 56 9.18 -12.16 7.29
CA GLY A 56 8.42 -10.97 7.62
C GLY A 56 8.74 -9.76 6.73
N THR A 57 9.42 -9.97 5.60
CA THR A 57 9.75 -8.89 4.65
C THR A 57 8.54 -8.56 3.79
N LEU A 58 8.22 -7.28 3.64
CA LEU A 58 7.19 -6.83 2.69
C LEU A 58 7.70 -7.04 1.25
N VAL A 59 7.03 -7.94 0.52
CA VAL A 59 7.35 -8.30 -0.86
C VAL A 59 6.29 -7.83 -1.86
N GLY A 60 5.12 -7.38 -1.38
CA GLY A 60 4.07 -6.82 -2.21
C GLY A 60 3.04 -6.09 -1.37
N PHE A 61 2.23 -5.24 -1.99
CA PHE A 61 1.12 -4.57 -1.33
C PHE A 61 -0.01 -4.21 -2.30
N CYS A 62 -1.21 -4.02 -1.76
CA CYS A 62 -2.34 -3.41 -2.44
C CYS A 62 -2.90 -2.27 -1.57
N TYR A 63 -3.22 -1.14 -2.20
CA TYR A 63 -3.77 0.04 -1.56
C TYR A 63 -4.98 0.54 -2.35
N GLY A 64 -6.10 0.75 -1.66
CA GLY A 64 -7.28 1.38 -2.24
C GLY A 64 -8.16 2.05 -1.19
N PHE A 65 -9.08 2.89 -1.65
CA PHE A 65 -9.95 3.67 -0.78
C PHE A 65 -11.30 3.93 -1.46
N ILE A 66 -12.30 4.33 -0.68
CA ILE A 66 -13.63 4.66 -1.20
C ILE A 66 -13.54 5.97 -1.98
N GLY A 67 -14.04 5.96 -3.21
CA GLY A 67 -14.28 7.15 -4.03
C GLY A 67 -15.77 7.36 -4.24
N LEU A 68 -16.13 8.58 -4.66
CA LEU A 68 -17.46 8.95 -5.13
C LEU A 68 -17.31 9.46 -6.57
N ARG A 69 -18.02 8.85 -7.51
CA ARG A 69 -18.06 9.30 -8.92
C ARG A 69 -19.51 9.34 -9.36
N ASP A 70 -19.96 10.51 -9.80
CA ASP A 70 -21.31 10.74 -10.31
C ASP A 70 -22.43 10.31 -9.34
N GLY A 71 -22.18 10.41 -8.03
CA GLY A 71 -23.10 10.00 -6.97
C GLY A 71 -22.98 8.54 -6.53
N ASP A 72 -22.21 7.73 -7.26
CA ASP A 72 -21.98 6.33 -6.94
C ASP A 72 -20.69 6.11 -6.13
N LEU A 73 -20.80 5.28 -5.10
CA LEU A 73 -19.64 4.80 -4.35
C LEU A 73 -18.86 3.79 -5.19
N LEU A 74 -17.54 3.95 -5.21
CA LEU A 74 -16.63 3.00 -5.84
C LEU A 74 -15.47 2.67 -4.91
N PHE A 75 -14.92 1.47 -5.08
CA PHE A 75 -13.63 1.15 -4.50
C PHE A 75 -12.52 1.52 -5.50
N TYR A 76 -11.75 2.56 -5.17
CA TYR A 76 -10.65 3.02 -6.01
C TYR A 76 -9.39 2.22 -5.67
N SER A 77 -9.07 1.23 -6.50
CA SER A 77 -7.83 0.46 -6.41
C SER A 77 -6.64 1.31 -6.87
N HIS A 78 -6.02 2.04 -5.95
CA HIS A 78 -5.01 3.03 -6.28
C HIS A 78 -3.66 2.41 -6.65
N MET A 79 -3.17 1.43 -5.89
CA MET A 79 -1.85 0.83 -6.11
C MET A 79 -1.87 -0.68 -5.87
N ALA A 80 -1.15 -1.42 -6.71
CA ALA A 80 -0.84 -2.83 -6.49
C ALA A 80 0.58 -3.08 -6.99
N GLY A 81 1.50 -3.40 -6.09
CA GLY A 81 2.93 -3.53 -6.39
C GLY A 81 3.51 -4.79 -5.80
N VAL A 82 4.39 -5.45 -6.55
CA VAL A 82 5.16 -6.62 -6.11
C VAL A 82 6.62 -6.34 -6.40
N ARG A 83 7.50 -6.62 -5.43
CA ARG A 83 8.94 -6.46 -5.58
C ARG A 83 9.42 -7.23 -6.82
N PRO A 84 10.26 -6.62 -7.69
CA PRO A 84 10.91 -7.35 -8.77
C PRO A 84 11.73 -8.53 -8.25
N GLY A 85 11.71 -9.65 -8.98
CA GLY A 85 12.47 -10.87 -8.67
C GLY A 85 13.91 -10.80 -9.13
#